data_AF-A0A397FRQ7-F1
#
_entry.id   AF-A0A397FRQ7-F1
#
_cell.length_a   1.000
_cell.length_b   1.000
_cell.length_c   1.000
_cell.angle_alpha   90.00
_cell.angle_beta   90.00
_cell.angle_gamma   90.00
#
_symmetry.space_group_name_H-M   'P 1'
#
loop_
_entity.id
_entity.type
_entity.pdbx_description
1 polymer ?
#
loop_
_entity_poly.entity_id
_entity_poly.type
_entity_poly.pdbx_seq_one_letter_code
_entity_poly.pdbx_strand_id
1 'polypeptide(L)' 'MKTTITPQKYQKIKEKALIIDVRSPLEHQTLPKLPNNINIYYEDLMTNPTKYIKINYCLL' A
#
# COMPACT_ATOMS: atom_id res chain seq x y z
N MET A 1 -2.06 -7.67 16.25
CA MET A 1 -2.31 -6.33 15.64
C MET A 1 -3.60 -6.40 14.83
N LYS A 2 -4.45 -5.36 14.86
CA LYS A 2 -5.62 -5.30 13.98
C LYS A 2 -5.11 -4.90 12.58
N THR A 3 -5.30 -5.78 11.60
CA THR A 3 -4.72 -5.66 10.24
C THR A 3 -5.56 -4.79 9.29
N THR A 4 -6.73 -4.33 9.74
CA THR A 4 -7.64 -3.49 8.96
C THR A 4 -7.74 -2.10 9.59
N ILE A 5 -7.69 -1.06 8.76
CA ILE A 5 -7.90 0.34 9.17
C ILE A 5 -9.25 0.84 8.67
N THR A 6 -9.91 1.70 9.44
CA THR A 6 -11.14 2.38 9.01
C THR A 6 -10.81 3.65 8.22
N PRO A 7 -11.74 4.21 7.41
CA PRO A 7 -11.53 5.49 6.74
C PRO A 7 -11.19 6.63 7.71
N GLN A 8 -11.83 6.67 8.88
CA GLN A 8 -11.56 7.66 9.92
C GLN A 8 -10.13 7.54 10.47
N LYS A 9 -9.64 6.32 10.68
CA LYS A 9 -8.26 6.09 11.14
C LYS A 9 -7.26 6.42 10.03
N TYR A 10 -7.56 6.06 8.79
CA TYR A 10 -6.76 6.40 7.61
C TYR A 10 -6.53 7.92 7.51
N GLN A 11 -7.58 8.74 7.62
CA GLN A 11 -7.42 10.21 7.56
C GLN A 11 -6.44 10.77 8.59
N LYS A 12 -6.28 10.13 9.75
CA LYS A 12 -5.35 10.55 10.82
C LYS A 12 -3.90 10.14 10.57
N ILE A 13 -3.66 9.13 9.73
CA ILE A 13 -2.32 8.52 9.55
C ILE A 13 -1.79 8.61 8.13
N LYS A 14 -2.61 9.02 7.15
CA LYS A 14 -2.28 8.99 5.71
C LYS A 14 -0.95 9.64 5.35
N GLU A 15 -0.59 10.76 6.01
CA GLU A 15 0.67 11.47 5.76
C GLU A 15 1.92 10.71 6.25
N LYS A 16 1.73 9.70 7.11
CA LYS A 16 2.80 8.87 7.67
C LYS A 16 2.73 7.42 7.18
N ALA A 17 1.82 7.13 6.26
CA ALA A 17 1.56 5.78 5.78
C ALA A 17 2.09 5.60 4.36
N LEU A 18 2.67 4.43 4.11
CA LEU A 18 2.88 3.97 2.74
C LEU A 18 1.55 3.41 2.21
N ILE A 19 1.03 4.02 1.15
CA ILE A 19 -0.20 3.56 0.49
C ILE A 19 0.20 2.80 -0.77
N ILE A 20 -0.06 1.50 -0.79
CA ILE A 20 0.20 0.65 -1.96
C ILE A 20 -1.13 0.31 -2.62
N ASP A 21 -1.28 0.72 -3.87
CA ASP A 21 -2.40 0.34 -4.73
C ASP A 21 -2.04 -0.93 -5.49
N VAL A 22 -2.74 -2.03 -5.17
CA VAL A 22 -2.50 -3.37 -5.72
C VAL A 22 -3.53 -3.79 -6.76
N ARG A 23 -4.40 -2.85 -7.18
CA ARG A 23 -5.43 -3.10 -8.20
C ARG A 23 -4.80 -3.37 -9.56
N SER A 24 -5.57 -3.99 -10.46
CA SER A 24 -5.12 -4.26 -11.82
C SER A 24 -4.76 -2.97 -12.59
N PRO A 25 -4.01 -3.05 -13.71
CA PRO A 25 -3.70 -1.90 -14.54
C PRO A 25 -4.95 -1.11 -14.98
N LEU A 26 -6.02 -1.81 -15.36
CA LEU A 26 -7.26 -1.19 -15.82
C LEU A 26 -7.94 -0.40 -14.70
N GLU A 27 -8.08 -1.00 -13.52
CA GLU A 27 -8.68 -0.34 -12.36
C GLU A 27 -7.85 0.86 -11.91
N HIS A 28 -6.53 0.71 -11.87
CA HIS A 28 -5.64 1.82 -11.53
C HIS A 28 -5.71 2.94 -12.57
N GLN A 29 -6.00 2.68 -13.85
CA GLN A 29 -6.14 3.75 -14.84
C GLN A 29 -7.51 4.44 -14.81
N THR A 30 -8.57 3.71 -14.47
CA THR A 30 -9.95 4.14 -14.68
C THR A 30 -10.68 4.58 -13.41
N LEU A 31 -10.28 4.07 -12.23
CA LEU A 31 -10.95 4.38 -10.97
C LEU A 31 -10.22 5.47 -10.17
N PRO A 32 -10.95 6.23 -9.33
CA PRO A 32 -10.33 7.16 -8.40
C PRO A 32 -9.26 6.50 -7.54
N LYS A 33 -8.26 7.30 -7.17
CA LYS A 33 -7.07 6.88 -6.41
C LYS A 33 -7.02 7.64 -5.10
N LEU A 34 -6.38 7.01 -4.11
CA LEU A 34 -5.93 7.74 -2.94
C LEU A 34 -4.71 8.59 -3.31
N PRO A 35 -4.59 9.82 -2.75
CA PRO A 35 -3.41 10.65 -2.96
C PRO A 35 -2.17 9.98 -2.37
N ASN A 36 -1.00 10.29 -2.92
CA ASN A 36 0.30 9.77 -2.48
C ASN A 36 0.42 8.23 -2.50
N ASN A 37 -0.39 7.55 -3.33
CA ASN A 37 -0.24 6.12 -3.53
C ASN A 37 0.96 5.80 -4.43
N ILE A 38 1.54 4.62 -4.21
CA ILE A 38 2.39 3.97 -5.21
C ILE A 38 1.62 2.80 -5.81
N ASN A 39 1.74 2.62 -7.12
CA ASN A 39 1.12 1.52 -7.83
C ASN A 39 2.09 0.33 -7.86
N ILE A 40 1.70 -0.79 -7.25
CA ILE A 40 2.42 -2.05 -7.32
C ILE A 40 1.38 -3.13 -7.48
N TYR A 41 1.28 -3.71 -8.68
CA TYR A 41 0.29 -4.73 -8.97
C TYR A 41 0.44 -5.93 -8.03
N TYR A 42 -0.68 -6.54 -7.68
CA TYR A 42 -0.73 -7.61 -6.70
C TYR A 42 0.27 -8.72 -7.01
N GLU A 43 0.37 -9.14 -8.27
CA GLU A 43 1.27 -10.19 -8.72
C GLU A 43 2.74 -9.81 -8.52
N ASP A 44 3.11 -8.56 -8.82
CA ASP A 44 4.46 -8.02 -8.62
C ASP A 44 4.82 -7.94 -7.14
N LEU A 45 3.88 -7.49 -6.31
CA LEU A 45 4.06 -7.36 -4.86
C LEU A 45 4.25 -8.72 -4.21
N MET A 46 3.46 -9.72 -4.61
CA MET A 46 3.56 -11.08 -4.07
C MET A 46 4.83 -11.80 -4.53
N THR A 47 5.30 -11.51 -5.74
CA THR A 47 6.53 -12.11 -6.28
C THR A 47 7.78 -11.55 -5.63
N ASN A 48 7.83 -10.24 -5.36
CA ASN A 48 9.00 -9.62 -4.73
C ASN A 48 8.60 -8.51 -3.74
N PRO A 49 8.06 -8.86 -2.57
CA PRO A 49 7.61 -7.86 -1.61
C PRO A 49 8.76 -7.01 -1.07
N THR A 50 9.96 -7.59 -0.92
CA THR A 50 11.14 -6.90 -0.35
C THR A 50 11.70 -5.79 -1.24
N LYS A 51 11.45 -5.85 -2.56
CA LYS A 51 11.79 -4.77 -3.49
C LYS A 51 11.03 -3.48 -3.18
N TYR A 52 9.81 -3.61 -2.64
CA TYR A 52 8.89 -2.50 -2.48
C TYR A 52 8.63 -2.13 -1.02
N ILE A 53 8.55 -3.14 -0.16
CA ILE A 53 8.37 -3.01 1.28
C ILE A 53 9.70 -3.39 1.91
N LYS A 54 10.51 -2.37 2.23
CA LYS A 54 11.69 -2.59 3.06
C LYS A 54 11.21 -3.01 4.44
N ILE A 55 11.29 -4.31 4.74
CA ILE A 55 11.14 -4.79 6.10
C ILE A 55 12.41 -4.33 6.83
N ASN A 56 12.31 -3.21 7.53
CA ASN A 56 13.32 -2.88 8.54
C ASN A 56 13.15 -3.91 9.66
N TYR A 57 13.82 -5.05 9.54
CA TYR A 57 14.06 -5.89 10.70
C TYR A 57 14.93 -5.08 11.66
N CYS A 58 14.37 -4.63 12.79
CA CYS A 58 15.16 -4.65 14.01
C CYS A 58 15.40 -6.13 14.30
N LEU A 59 16.58 -6.64 13.93
CA LEU A 59 17.15 -7.80 14.60
C LEU A 59 17.38 -7.35 16.05
N LEU A 60 16.44 -7.73 16.93
CA LEU A 60 16.69 -7.81 18.36
C LEU A 60 17.54 -9.04 18.63
#